data_AF-A0A7Y1YJT9-F1
#
_entry.id   AF-A0A7Y1YJT9-F1
#
_cell.length_a   1.000
_cell.length_b   1.000
_cell.length_c   1.000
_cell.angle_alpha   90.00
_cell.angle_beta   90.00
_cell.angle_gamma   90.00
#
_symmetry.space_group_name_H-M   'P 1'
#
loop_
_entity.id
_entity.type
_entity.pdbx_description
1 polymer ?
#
loop_
_entity_poly.entity_id
_entity_poly.type
_entity_poly.pdbx_seq_one_letter_code
_entity_poly.pdbx_strand_id
1 'polypeptide(L)'
;MKKYVIVKLIGLAILTMITLVIISFLEVAVYSYLINPGQEQSVYEAHANTSAPYISSIFGFFIFFLVARYWKKKEYMNVYKLVILFPLVYVLLDIIIITAAGVKWSDFVLIFAVANGAKFLGSFLGYKLTK
;
A
#
# COMPACT_ATOMS: atom_id res chain seq x y z
N MET A 1 4.17 -8.69 -24.33
CA MET A 1 3.26 -8.17 -23.28
C MET A 1 2.25 -7.25 -23.96
N LYS A 2 0.97 -7.27 -23.57
CA LYS A 2 -0.03 -6.37 -24.18
C LYS A 2 0.44 -4.91 -24.06
N LYS A 3 0.19 -4.09 -25.09
CA LYS A 3 0.67 -2.70 -25.22
C LYS A 3 0.34 -1.77 -24.02
N TYR A 4 -0.58 -2.20 -23.15
CA TYR A 4 -1.12 -1.41 -22.04
C TYR A 4 -0.90 -2.01 -20.64
N VAL A 5 -0.02 -3.00 -20.46
CA VAL A 5 0.20 -3.62 -19.14
C VAL A 5 0.69 -2.61 -18.10
N ILE A 6 1.65 -1.75 -18.45
CA ILE A 6 2.19 -0.74 -17.53
C ILE A 6 1.11 0.27 -17.12
N VAL A 7 0.31 0.77 -18.06
CA VAL A 7 -0.80 1.69 -17.76
C VAL A 7 -1.81 1.06 -16.80
N LYS A 8 -2.14 -0.22 -16.99
CA LYS A 8 -3.01 -0.95 -16.06
C LYS A 8 -2.40 -1.12 -14.67
N LEU A 9 -1.09 -1.38 -14.59
CA LEU A 9 -0.38 -1.47 -13.31
C LEU A 9 -0.35 -0.12 -12.59
N ILE A 10 -0.13 0.98 -13.31
CA ILE A 10 -0.22 2.34 -12.75
C ILE A 10 -1.63 2.60 -12.21
N GLY A 11 -2.67 2.33 -12.99
CA GLY A 11 -4.06 2.50 -12.55
C GLY A 11 -4.39 1.65 -11.31
N LEU A 12 -3.91 0.41 -11.26
CA LEU A 12 -4.09 -0.46 -10.09
C LEU A 12 -3.30 0.05 -8.87
N ALA A 13 -2.08 0.57 -9.08
CA ALA A 13 -1.28 1.14 -8.01
C ALA A 13 -1.97 2.36 -7.40
N ILE A 14 -2.45 3.29 -8.24
CA ILE A 14 -3.23 4.46 -7.79
C ILE A 14 -4.48 4.02 -7.02
N LEU A 15 -5.24 3.06 -7.55
CA LEU A 15 -6.42 2.52 -6.86
C LEU A 15 -6.05 1.93 -5.49
N THR A 16 -4.91 1.24 -5.41
CA THR A 16 -4.40 0.68 -4.15
C THR A 16 -4.01 1.78 -3.17
N MET A 17 -3.36 2.85 -3.64
CA MET A 17 -3.02 4.01 -2.80
C MET A 17 -4.28 4.67 -2.23
N ILE A 18 -5.27 4.95 -3.07
CA ILE A 18 -6.57 5.52 -2.65
C ILE A 18 -7.23 4.60 -1.62
N THR A 19 -7.24 3.29 -1.87
CA THR A 19 -7.81 2.30 -0.94
C THR A 19 -7.12 2.37 0.43
N LEU A 20 -5.80 2.41 0.48
CA LEU A 20 -5.05 2.49 1.73
C LEU A 20 -5.29 3.81 2.46
N VAL A 21 -5.41 4.93 1.74
CA VAL A 21 -5.78 6.23 2.31
C VAL A 21 -7.17 6.16 2.95
N ILE A 22 -8.16 5.59 2.27
CA ILE A 22 -9.52 5.40 2.82
C ILE A 22 -9.48 4.54 4.09
N ILE A 23 -8.72 3.43 4.09
CA ILE A 23 -8.58 2.58 5.28
C ILE A 23 -7.96 3.37 6.44
N SER A 24 -6.97 4.22 6.18
CA SER A 24 -6.36 5.08 7.21
C SER A 24 -7.39 6.05 7.79
N PHE A 25 -8.23 6.67 6.96
CA PHE A 25 -9.31 7.55 7.44
C PHE A 25 -10.34 6.80 8.27
N LEU A 26 -10.75 5.60 7.84
CA LEU A 26 -11.68 4.77 8.60
C LEU A 26 -11.12 4.36 9.95
N GLU A 27 -9.82 4.04 10.02
CA GLU A 27 -9.15 3.73 11.28
C GLU A 27 -9.18 4.92 12.25
N VAL A 28 -8.82 6.12 11.78
CA VAL A 28 -8.86 7.33 12.61
C VAL A 28 -10.30 7.65 13.04
N ALA A 29 -11.30 7.46 12.17
CA ALA A 29 -12.70 7.66 12.52
C ALA A 29 -13.17 6.67 13.60
N VAL A 30 -12.81 5.39 13.49
CA VAL A 30 -13.08 4.38 14.53
C VAL A 30 -12.40 4.79 15.84
N TYR A 31 -11.14 5.23 15.76
CA TYR A 31 -10.40 5.68 16.93
C TYR A 31 -11.10 6.88 17.60
N SER A 32 -11.52 7.89 16.84
CA SER A 32 -12.14 9.10 17.36
C SER A 32 -13.57 8.92 17.88
N TYR A 33 -14.35 7.99 17.34
CA TYR A 33 -15.74 7.81 17.75
C TYR A 33 -15.94 6.71 18.80
N LEU A 34 -15.11 5.67 18.77
CA LEU A 34 -15.35 4.45 19.57
C LEU A 34 -14.26 4.17 20.60
N ILE A 35 -13.01 4.57 20.35
CA ILE A 35 -11.87 4.20 21.22
C ILE A 35 -11.51 5.34 22.17
N ASN A 36 -11.34 6.56 21.64
CA ASN A 36 -10.93 7.72 22.42
C ASN A 36 -11.73 8.98 22.03
N PRO A 37 -13.05 9.00 22.28
CA PRO A 37 -13.90 10.13 21.91
C PRO A 37 -13.68 11.36 22.77
N GLY A 38 -14.03 12.53 22.21
CA GLY A 38 -14.04 13.81 22.91
C GLY A 38 -12.69 14.53 23.00
N GLN A 39 -11.65 14.01 22.35
CA GLN A 39 -10.34 14.68 22.28
C GLN A 39 -10.32 15.84 21.28
N GLU A 40 -9.33 16.71 21.44
CA GLU A 40 -9.02 17.76 20.47
C GLU A 40 -8.55 17.19 19.14
N GLN A 41 -8.80 17.94 18.06
CA GLN A 41 -8.42 17.56 16.69
C GLN A 41 -6.93 17.21 16.55
N SER A 42 -6.06 17.92 17.28
CA SER A 42 -4.61 17.72 17.30
C SER A 42 -4.21 16.30 17.72
N VAL A 43 -4.97 15.68 18.62
CA VAL A 43 -4.73 14.30 19.10
C VAL A 43 -4.99 13.31 17.98
N TYR A 44 -6.08 13.49 17.22
CA TYR A 44 -6.40 12.60 16.10
C TYR A 44 -5.47 12.79 14.91
N GLU A 45 -5.00 14.01 14.65
CA GLU A 45 -3.97 14.27 13.63
C GLU A 45 -2.64 13.61 14.00
N ALA A 46 -2.22 13.70 15.26
CA ALA A 46 -1.01 13.01 15.74
C ALA A 46 -1.16 11.48 15.64
N HIS A 47 -2.33 10.94 15.99
CA HIS A 47 -2.63 9.53 15.83
C HIS A 47 -2.59 9.12 14.36
N ALA A 48 -3.23 9.86 13.46
CA ALA A 48 -3.24 9.59 12.03
C ALA A 48 -1.82 9.53 11.43
N ASN A 49 -0.96 10.49 11.79
CA ASN A 49 0.44 10.52 11.32
C ASN A 49 1.23 9.31 11.84
N THR A 50 0.90 8.84 13.03
CA THR A 50 1.57 7.68 13.64
C THR A 50 1.01 6.37 13.08
N SER A 51 -0.30 6.25 12.88
CA SER A 51 -0.98 5.01 12.48
C SER A 51 -0.88 4.72 10.99
N ALA A 52 -0.86 5.75 10.14
CA ALA A 52 -0.87 5.61 8.68
C ALA A 52 0.21 4.67 8.12
N PRO A 53 1.47 4.69 8.58
CA PRO A 53 2.48 3.75 8.09
C PRO A 53 2.19 2.30 8.46
N TYR A 54 1.62 2.04 9.63
CA TYR A 54 1.22 0.69 10.04
C TYR A 54 0.06 0.18 9.20
N ILE A 55 -0.92 1.04 8.93
CA ILE A 55 -2.04 0.72 8.03
C ILE A 55 -1.52 0.39 6.63
N SER A 56 -0.65 1.22 6.06
CA SER A 56 -0.03 0.99 4.76
C SER A 56 0.78 -0.31 4.72
N SER A 57 1.45 -0.68 5.82
CA SER A 57 2.24 -1.92 5.91
C SER A 57 1.34 -3.16 5.97
N ILE A 58 0.40 -3.19 6.92
CA ILE A 58 -0.46 -4.35 7.19
C ILE A 58 -1.45 -4.56 6.05
N PHE A 59 -2.25 -3.53 5.72
CA PHE A 59 -3.24 -3.66 4.65
C PHE A 59 -2.59 -3.69 3.28
N GLY A 60 -1.44 -3.03 3.11
CA GLY A 60 -0.64 -3.16 1.90
C GLY A 60 -0.22 -4.61 1.65
N PHE A 61 0.29 -5.30 2.67
CA PHE A 61 0.59 -6.73 2.56
C PHE A 61 -0.61 -7.53 2.04
N PHE A 62 -1.79 -7.35 2.66
CA PHE A 62 -2.99 -8.11 2.29
C PHE A 62 -3.48 -7.80 0.87
N ILE A 63 -3.52 -6.52 0.48
CA ILE A 63 -3.96 -6.15 -0.87
C ILE A 63 -3.02 -6.76 -1.92
N PHE A 64 -1.70 -6.60 -1.75
CA PHE A 64 -0.72 -7.14 -2.69
C PHE A 64 -0.76 -8.67 -2.75
N PHE A 65 -0.97 -9.33 -1.61
CA PHE A 65 -1.18 -10.78 -1.53
C PHE A 65 -2.41 -11.22 -2.32
N LEU A 66 -3.56 -10.57 -2.10
CA LEU A 66 -4.82 -10.93 -2.74
C LEU A 66 -4.77 -10.69 -4.26
N VAL A 67 -4.16 -9.59 -4.69
CA VAL A 67 -3.98 -9.27 -6.12
C VAL A 67 -3.10 -10.33 -6.81
N ALA A 68 -1.96 -10.67 -6.22
CA ALA A 68 -1.06 -11.69 -6.78
C ALA A 68 -1.73 -13.07 -6.84
N ARG A 69 -2.43 -13.45 -5.76
CA ARG A 69 -3.24 -14.67 -5.69
C ARG A 69 -4.32 -14.69 -6.76
N TYR A 70 -5.01 -13.58 -6.97
CA TYR A 70 -6.02 -13.45 -8.01
C TYR A 70 -5.45 -13.66 -9.42
N TRP A 71 -4.33 -13.01 -9.75
CA TRP A 71 -3.67 -13.19 -11.06
C TRP A 71 -3.23 -14.62 -11.30
N LYS A 72 -2.69 -15.30 -10.26
CA LYS A 72 -2.29 -16.69 -10.35
C LYS A 72 -3.50 -17.61 -10.58
N LYS A 73 -4.59 -17.46 -9.82
CA LYS A 73 -5.83 -18.24 -9.98
C LYS A 73 -6.52 -18.02 -11.33
N LYS A 74 -6.36 -16.84 -11.94
CA LYS A 74 -6.92 -16.51 -13.25
C LYS A 74 -5.96 -16.82 -14.41
N GLU A 75 -4.86 -17.51 -14.13
CA GLU A 75 -3.88 -17.97 -15.13
C GLU A 75 -3.37 -16.84 -16.03
N TYR A 76 -3.16 -15.65 -15.46
CA TYR A 76 -2.64 -14.53 -16.22
C TYR A 76 -1.27 -14.88 -16.81
N MET A 77 -1.01 -14.49 -18.06
CA MET A 77 0.29 -14.72 -18.67
C MET A 77 1.40 -13.94 -17.91
N ASN A 78 2.54 -14.59 -17.67
CA ASN A 78 3.71 -14.00 -17.00
C ASN A 78 3.43 -13.46 -15.59
N VAL A 79 2.63 -14.15 -14.76
CA VAL A 79 2.29 -13.72 -13.39
C VAL A 79 3.52 -13.31 -12.58
N TYR A 80 4.62 -14.05 -12.68
CA TYR A 80 5.86 -13.73 -11.97
C TYR A 80 6.36 -12.31 -12.26
N LYS A 81 6.28 -11.85 -13.52
CA LYS A 81 6.64 -10.47 -13.88
C LYS A 81 5.68 -9.46 -13.26
N LEU A 82 4.37 -9.76 -13.22
CA LEU A 82 3.36 -8.87 -12.64
C LEU A 82 3.54 -8.71 -11.13
N VAL A 83 3.89 -9.79 -10.43
CA VAL A 83 4.14 -9.84 -8.98
C VAL A 83 5.32 -8.96 -8.57
N ILE A 84 6.30 -8.76 -9.45
CA ILE A 84 7.44 -7.86 -9.21
C ILE A 84 7.12 -6.43 -9.68
N LEU A 85 6.56 -6.29 -10.89
CA LEU A 85 6.30 -4.98 -11.49
C LEU A 85 5.25 -4.18 -10.73
N PHE A 86 4.24 -4.82 -10.15
CA PHE A 86 3.18 -4.12 -9.43
C PHE A 86 3.70 -3.37 -8.18
N PRO A 87 4.36 -4.03 -7.21
CA PRO A 87 4.94 -3.31 -6.07
C PRO A 87 6.02 -2.33 -6.49
N LEU A 88 6.78 -2.61 -7.56
CA LEU A 88 7.75 -1.66 -8.09
C LEU A 88 7.10 -0.37 -8.61
N VAL A 89 6.04 -0.47 -9.42
CA VAL A 89 5.29 0.70 -9.91
C VAL A 89 4.70 1.49 -8.75
N TYR A 90 4.14 0.80 -7.76
CA TYR A 90 3.62 1.45 -6.54
C TYR A 90 4.71 2.22 -5.80
N VAL A 91 5.87 1.60 -5.55
CA VAL A 91 7.02 2.23 -4.90
C VAL A 91 7.50 3.47 -5.63
N LEU A 92 7.55 3.41 -6.97
CA LEU A 92 7.96 4.56 -7.77
C LEU A 92 6.97 5.73 -7.62
N LEU A 93 5.67 5.44 -7.58
CA LEU A 93 4.65 6.47 -7.32
C LEU A 93 4.76 7.04 -5.91
N ASP A 94 4.97 6.20 -4.90
CA ASP A 94 5.21 6.67 -3.52
C ASP A 94 6.42 7.60 -3.44
N ILE A 95 7.55 7.24 -4.07
CA ILE A 95 8.75 8.09 -4.08
C ILE A 95 8.45 9.46 -4.70
N ILE A 96 7.72 9.49 -5.82
CA ILE A 96 7.33 10.74 -6.48
C ILE A 96 6.46 11.58 -5.54
N ILE A 97 5.44 10.98 -4.92
CA ILE A 97 4.48 11.69 -4.06
C ILE A 97 5.16 12.20 -2.78
N ILE A 98 5.95 11.36 -2.11
CA ILE A 98 6.66 11.72 -0.87
C ILE A 98 7.69 12.81 -1.14
N THR A 99 8.44 12.71 -2.24
CA THR A 99 9.40 13.76 -2.63
C THR A 99 8.70 15.07 -2.97
N ALA A 100 7.60 15.00 -3.72
CA ALA A 100 6.79 16.18 -4.07
C ALA A 100 6.16 16.86 -2.84
N ALA A 101 5.88 16.09 -1.78
CA ALA A 101 5.40 16.61 -0.51
C ALA A 101 6.49 17.31 0.34
N GLY A 102 7.75 17.35 -0.12
CA GLY A 102 8.83 18.03 0.59
C GLY A 102 9.32 17.31 1.85
N VAL A 103 9.08 16.01 1.94
CA VAL A 103 9.43 15.20 3.13
C VAL A 103 10.95 15.02 3.23
N LYS A 104 11.49 15.11 4.46
CA LYS A 104 12.88 14.76 4.77
C LYS A 104 13.05 13.24 4.78
N TRP A 105 13.75 12.70 3.78
CA TRP A 105 13.95 11.26 3.61
C TRP A 105 14.63 10.56 4.79
N SER A 106 15.49 11.26 5.54
CA SER A 106 16.17 10.73 6.73
C SER A 106 15.18 10.19 7.77
N ASP A 107 14.02 10.83 7.89
CA ASP A 107 13.08 10.56 8.97
C ASP A 107 12.12 9.42 8.56
N PHE A 108 12.02 9.13 7.27
CA PHE A 108 11.03 8.22 6.69
C PHE A 108 11.62 6.96 6.05
N VAL A 109 12.94 6.88 5.82
CA VAL A 109 13.56 5.78 5.06
C VAL A 109 13.24 4.40 5.64
N LEU A 110 13.29 4.25 6.97
CA LEU A 110 13.03 2.97 7.62
C LEU A 110 11.55 2.57 7.48
N ILE A 111 10.65 3.51 7.77
CA ILE A 111 9.20 3.32 7.67
C ILE A 111 8.83 2.97 6.22
N PHE A 112 9.39 3.70 5.26
CA PHE A 112 9.20 3.47 3.84
C PHE A 112 9.68 2.07 3.43
N ALA A 113 10.86 1.65 3.89
CA ALA A 113 11.42 0.34 3.58
C ALA A 113 10.56 -0.80 4.15
N VAL A 114 10.10 -0.68 5.40
CA VAL A 114 9.23 -1.68 6.04
C VAL A 114 7.88 -1.75 5.34
N ALA A 115 7.24 -0.61 5.10
CA ALA A 115 5.92 -0.56 4.48
C ALA A 115 5.91 -1.08 3.04
N ASN A 116 6.98 -0.84 2.28
CA ASN A 116 7.11 -1.35 0.92
C ASN A 116 7.61 -2.79 0.88
N GLY A 117 8.50 -3.18 1.80
CA GLY A 117 8.90 -4.57 1.99
C GLY A 117 7.71 -5.49 2.25
N ALA A 118 6.75 -5.04 3.07
CA ALA A 118 5.50 -5.76 3.30
C ALA A 118 4.68 -5.98 2.02
N LYS A 119 4.63 -5.01 1.11
CA LYS A 119 3.92 -5.12 -0.18
C LYS A 119 4.60 -6.11 -1.12
N PHE A 120 5.93 -6.07 -1.20
CA PHE A 120 6.70 -7.06 -1.96
C PHE A 120 6.51 -8.48 -1.40
N LEU A 121 6.60 -8.63 -0.08
CA LEU A 121 6.39 -9.91 0.59
C LEU A 121 4.97 -10.44 0.35
N GLY A 122 3.97 -9.57 0.52
CA GLY A 122 2.56 -9.90 0.25
C GLY A 122 2.37 -10.39 -1.18
N SER A 123 2.86 -9.63 -2.17
CA SER A 123 2.76 -10.01 -3.59
C SER A 123 3.44 -11.35 -3.87
N PHE A 124 4.66 -11.55 -3.37
CA PHE A 124 5.41 -12.79 -3.56
C PHE A 124 4.72 -14.00 -2.91
N LEU A 125 4.26 -13.87 -1.67
CA LEU A 125 3.54 -14.96 -0.99
C LEU A 125 2.19 -15.25 -1.63
N GLY A 126 1.48 -14.23 -2.12
CA GLY A 126 0.23 -14.39 -2.86
C GLY A 126 0.41 -15.23 -4.12
N TYR A 127 1.53 -15.03 -4.82
CA TYR A 127 1.92 -15.87 -5.94
C TYR A 127 2.34 -17.28 -5.53
N LYS A 128 3.24 -17.40 -4.56
CA LYS A 128 3.88 -18.68 -4.18
C LYS A 128 2.92 -19.65 -3.49
N LEU A 129 2.02 -19.16 -2.64
CA LEU A 129 1.10 -19.98 -1.84
C LEU A 129 -0.20 -20.33 -2.59
N THR A 130 -0.34 -19.90 -3.83
CA THR A 130 -1.52 -20.19 -4.66
C THR A 130 -1.22 -21.36 -5.59
N LYS A 131 -1.91 -22.47 -5.34
CA LYS A 131 -1.92 -23.66 -6.20
C LYS A 131 -2.64 -23.38 -7.50
#